data_AF-A0A1C6SFF0-F1
#
_entry.id   AF-A0A1C6SFF0-F1
#
_cell.length_a   1.000
_cell.length_b   1.000
_cell.length_c   1.000
_cell.angle_alpha   90.00
_cell.angle_beta   90.00
_cell.angle_gamma   90.00
#
_symmetry.space_group_name_H-M   'P 1'
#
loop_
_entity.id
_entity.type
_entity.pdbx_description
1 polymer ?
#
loop_
_entity_poly.entity_id
_entity_poly.type
_entity_poly.pdbx_seq_one_letter_code
_entity_poly.pdbx_strand_id
1 'polypeptide(L)'
;MRHRKLIALSALAIVFAGGQPAYAATNTVDGSITAGSSVCSWTNGRTSANPPSTLTIDRTSINPPGGNLSCSSGSTVALNNSPTVTFNDTNATATADAVDVSVTIGITCRYRVTNPVFNRQGTTRDYVGGPYTASRVSGFLCPSTTTIDRAVLSFR
;
A
#
# COMPACT_ATOMS: atom_id res chain seq x y z
N MET A 1 59.57 11.87 39.43
CA MET A 1 58.46 12.28 40.31
C MET A 1 57.22 11.46 39.93
N ARG A 2 56.89 10.44 40.72
CA ARG A 2 55.68 10.32 41.56
C ARG A 2 54.34 10.40 40.82
N HIS A 3 53.66 9.25 40.87
CA HIS A 3 52.29 8.94 40.45
C HIS A 3 51.20 9.89 40.96
N ARG A 4 50.10 9.98 40.20
CA ARG A 4 48.74 9.75 40.73
C ARG A 4 47.80 9.20 39.64
N LYS A 5 47.33 7.97 39.87
CA LYS A 5 46.21 7.30 39.20
C LYS A 5 44.88 7.93 39.61
N LEU A 6 43.87 7.82 38.74
CA LEU A 6 42.42 7.56 38.99
C LEU A 6 41.72 7.71 37.63
N ILE A 7 41.59 6.66 36.81
CA ILE A 7 40.47 5.70 36.77
C ILE A 7 39.12 6.32 37.18
N ALA A 8 38.29 6.59 36.17
CA ALA A 8 36.85 6.37 36.25
C ALA A 8 36.36 5.97 34.86
N LEU A 9 36.20 4.65 34.66
CA LEU A 9 35.37 4.10 33.61
C LEU A 9 33.91 4.50 33.92
N SER A 10 33.31 5.36 33.11
CA SER A 10 31.86 5.53 33.10
C SER A 10 31.28 4.78 31.91
N ALA A 11 30.49 3.77 32.26
CA ALA A 11 29.96 2.74 31.41
C ALA A 11 29.02 3.26 30.31
N LEU A 12 29.10 2.55 29.19
CA LEU A 12 28.22 2.55 28.03
C LEU A 12 26.74 2.43 28.45
N ALA A 13 25.89 3.34 27.98
CA ALA A 13 24.46 3.12 27.87
C ALA A 13 24.06 3.29 26.40
N ILE A 14 24.39 2.28 25.58
CA ILE A 14 23.75 2.14 24.27
C ILE A 14 22.35 1.61 24.58
N VAL A 15 21.38 2.51 24.62
CA VAL A 15 19.97 2.12 24.54
C VAL A 15 19.75 1.63 23.12
N PHE A 16 19.96 0.32 22.91
CA PHE A 16 19.30 -0.36 21.81
C PHE A 16 17.82 -0.33 22.15
N ALA A 17 17.12 0.72 21.71
CA ALA A 17 15.70 0.63 21.46
C ALA A 17 15.56 -0.45 20.39
N GLY A 18 15.44 -1.70 20.83
CA GLY A 18 14.99 -2.79 20.01
C GLY A 18 13.62 -2.38 19.52
N GLY A 19 13.58 -1.81 18.31
CA GLY A 19 12.37 -1.79 17.52
C GLY A 19 11.97 -3.25 17.42
N GLN A 20 11.01 -3.65 18.25
CA GLN A 20 10.37 -4.95 18.12
C GLN A 20 9.99 -5.06 16.65
N PRO A 21 10.32 -6.15 15.94
CA PRO A 21 9.70 -6.38 14.65
C PRO A 21 8.21 -6.30 14.94
N ALA A 22 7.52 -5.29 14.40
CA ALA A 22 6.08 -5.28 14.38
C ALA A 22 5.70 -6.66 13.85
N TYR A 23 5.06 -7.49 14.68
CA TYR A 23 4.61 -8.80 14.28
C TYR A 23 3.87 -8.58 12.96
N ALA A 24 4.46 -9.01 11.85
CA ALA A 24 3.84 -8.92 10.55
C ALA A 24 2.51 -9.64 10.73
N ALA A 25 1.41 -8.87 10.73
CA ALA A 25 0.09 -9.44 10.79
C ALA A 25 -0.05 -10.24 9.50
N THR A 26 0.20 -11.54 9.62
CA THR A 26 0.15 -12.44 8.47
C THR A 26 -1.23 -12.29 7.83
N ASN A 27 -1.25 -12.20 6.50
CA ASN A 27 -2.42 -11.92 5.69
C ASN A 27 -2.90 -10.46 5.76
N THR A 28 -1.95 -9.52 5.71
CA THR A 28 -2.29 -8.11 5.51
C THR A 28 -1.51 -7.48 4.35
N VAL A 29 -2.05 -6.37 3.84
CA VAL A 29 -1.45 -5.55 2.81
C VAL A 29 -1.60 -4.08 3.16
N ASP A 30 -0.46 -3.39 3.21
CA ASP A 30 -0.41 -1.94 3.19
C ASP A 30 -0.37 -1.46 1.75
N GLY A 31 -0.88 -0.27 1.48
CA GLY A 31 -0.76 0.27 0.14
C GLY A 31 -0.88 1.78 0.04
N SER A 32 -0.41 2.29 -1.10
CA SER A 32 -0.57 3.69 -1.47
C SER A 32 -0.75 3.84 -2.97
N ILE A 33 -1.52 4.85 -3.36
CA ILE A 33 -1.77 5.24 -4.75
C ILE A 33 -1.51 6.74 -4.86
N THR A 34 -0.69 7.11 -5.83
CA THR A 34 -0.41 8.51 -6.19
C THR A 34 -1.04 8.80 -7.55
N ALA A 35 -1.84 9.87 -7.60
CA ALA A 35 -2.43 10.40 -8.82
C ALA A 35 -2.38 11.94 -8.77
N GLY A 36 -1.55 12.53 -9.64
CA GLY A 36 -1.15 13.93 -9.56
C GLY A 36 -0.52 14.26 -8.21
N SER A 37 -1.03 15.30 -7.55
CA SER A 37 -0.61 15.71 -6.21
C SER A 37 -1.32 14.96 -5.07
N SER A 38 -2.29 14.10 -5.39
CA SER A 38 -3.06 13.35 -4.38
C SER A 38 -2.39 12.02 -4.08
N VAL A 39 -2.25 11.71 -2.78
CA VAL A 39 -1.80 10.40 -2.30
C VAL A 39 -2.90 9.83 -1.43
N CYS A 40 -3.35 8.62 -1.78
CA CYS A 40 -4.25 7.83 -0.96
C CYS A 40 -3.47 6.65 -0.38
N SER A 41 -3.65 6.36 0.91
CA SER A 41 -3.00 5.25 1.58
C SER A 41 -3.92 4.54 2.55
N TRP A 42 -3.62 3.27 2.79
CA TRP A 42 -4.26 2.43 3.79
C TRP A 42 -3.20 1.53 4.41
N THR A 43 -3.49 0.99 5.59
CA THR A 43 -2.64 -0.01 6.24
C THR A 43 -3.48 -1.15 6.79
N ASN A 44 -2.86 -2.33 6.94
CA ASN A 44 -3.48 -3.54 7.46
C ASN A 44 -4.75 -3.99 6.70
N GLY A 45 -4.81 -3.77 5.39
CA GLY A 45 -5.87 -4.33 4.56
C GLY A 45 -5.80 -5.86 4.62
N ARG A 46 -6.90 -6.54 4.95
CA ARG A 46 -6.95 -7.99 5.10
C ARG A 46 -6.82 -8.68 3.75
N THR A 47 -6.00 -9.73 3.69
CA THR A 47 -5.93 -10.64 2.55
C THR A 47 -6.47 -12.02 2.89
N SER A 48 -6.90 -12.79 1.89
CA SER A 48 -7.41 -14.15 2.10
C SER A 48 -6.31 -15.20 2.34
N ALA A 49 -5.06 -14.87 2.00
CA ALA A 49 -3.88 -15.72 2.11
C ALA A 49 -2.60 -14.85 2.04
N ASN A 50 -1.44 -15.50 2.11
CA ASN A 50 -0.12 -14.86 1.93
C ASN A 50 0.48 -15.15 0.55
N PRO A 51 1.22 -14.20 -0.05
CA PRO A 51 2.03 -14.48 -1.24
C PRO A 51 3.06 -15.59 -0.96
N PRO A 52 3.39 -16.45 -1.95
CA PRO A 52 3.07 -16.32 -3.37
C PRO A 52 1.71 -16.91 -3.78
N SER A 53 0.91 -17.40 -2.84
CA SER A 53 -0.43 -17.90 -3.16
C SER A 53 -1.29 -16.77 -3.71
N THR A 54 -2.13 -17.08 -4.70
CA THR A 54 -3.17 -16.14 -5.16
C THR A 54 -4.07 -15.80 -3.97
N LEU A 55 -4.40 -14.51 -3.84
CA LEU A 55 -5.19 -14.00 -2.71
C LEU A 55 -6.19 -12.96 -3.19
N THR A 56 -7.19 -12.66 -2.37
CA THR A 56 -8.05 -11.48 -2.51
C THR A 56 -7.73 -10.46 -1.43
N ILE A 57 -7.84 -9.18 -1.77
CA ILE A 57 -7.74 -8.06 -0.83
C ILE A 57 -9.16 -7.64 -0.45
N ASP A 58 -9.52 -7.75 0.83
CA ASP A 58 -10.86 -7.45 1.33
C ASP A 58 -11.10 -5.93 1.41
N ARG A 59 -11.91 -5.41 0.49
CA ARG A 59 -12.25 -3.97 0.43
C ARG A 59 -12.87 -3.43 1.71
N THR A 60 -13.55 -4.25 2.51
CA THR A 60 -14.23 -3.81 3.74
C THR A 60 -13.24 -3.49 4.86
N SER A 61 -12.05 -4.10 4.82
CA SER A 61 -10.94 -3.80 5.72
C SER A 61 -10.12 -2.58 5.30
N ILE A 62 -10.34 -2.07 4.08
CA ILE A 62 -9.67 -0.89 3.54
C ILE A 62 -10.57 0.34 3.67
N ASN A 63 -11.84 0.21 3.28
CA ASN A 63 -12.79 1.32 3.29
C ASN A 63 -13.38 1.58 4.69
N PRO A 64 -13.75 2.83 5.00
CA PRO A 64 -14.60 3.13 6.16
C PRO A 64 -16.06 2.64 5.97
N PRO A 65 -16.78 2.27 7.06
CA PRO A 65 -16.27 2.02 8.40
C PRO A 65 -15.59 0.63 8.47
N GLY A 66 -14.41 0.54 9.10
CA GLY A 66 -13.70 -0.73 9.30
C GLY A 66 -12.26 -0.74 8.78
N GLY A 67 -11.97 0.05 7.74
CA GLY A 67 -10.62 0.33 7.29
C GLY A 67 -10.15 1.75 7.55
N ASN A 68 -9.01 2.10 6.96
CA ASN A 68 -8.29 3.35 7.21
C ASN A 68 -7.80 4.04 5.93
N LEU A 69 -8.45 3.76 4.79
CA LEU A 69 -8.18 4.47 3.54
C LEU A 69 -8.36 5.97 3.74
N SER A 70 -7.29 6.72 3.47
CA SER A 70 -7.24 8.18 3.63
C SER A 70 -6.50 8.80 2.44
N CYS A 71 -6.87 10.02 2.06
CA CYS A 71 -6.27 10.73 0.92
C CYS A 71 -5.87 12.15 1.32
N SER A 72 -4.70 12.60 0.86
CA SER A 72 -4.13 13.92 1.20
C SER A 72 -4.94 15.11 0.69
N SER A 73 -5.73 14.94 -0.38
CA SER A 73 -6.47 16.01 -1.04
C SER A 73 -7.84 16.31 -0.43
N GLY A 74 -8.23 15.63 0.66
CA GLY A 74 -9.58 15.75 1.23
C GLY A 74 -10.68 15.07 0.41
N SER A 75 -10.32 14.46 -0.73
CA SER A 75 -11.19 13.59 -1.51
C SER A 75 -11.66 12.41 -0.68
N THR A 76 -12.93 12.02 -0.81
CA THR A 76 -13.37 10.71 -0.31
C THR A 76 -13.15 9.67 -1.39
N VAL A 77 -12.35 8.65 -1.11
CA VAL A 77 -12.11 7.52 -2.00
C VAL A 77 -12.62 6.24 -1.38
N ALA A 78 -13.22 5.38 -2.20
CA ALA A 78 -13.67 4.06 -1.78
C ALA A 78 -13.35 3.02 -2.86
N LEU A 79 -12.87 1.86 -2.43
CA LEU A 79 -12.65 0.70 -3.28
C LEU A 79 -13.98 -0.06 -3.49
N ASN A 80 -14.39 -0.26 -4.74
CA ASN A 80 -15.69 -0.85 -5.09
C ASN A 80 -15.67 -2.37 -5.25
N ASN A 81 -14.49 -2.99 -5.37
CA ASN A 81 -14.31 -4.43 -5.50
C ASN A 81 -13.26 -4.95 -4.52
N SER A 82 -13.20 -6.27 -4.30
CA SER A 82 -12.10 -6.92 -3.58
C SER A 82 -11.17 -7.55 -4.62
N PRO A 83 -10.04 -6.90 -5.00
CA PRO A 83 -9.18 -7.38 -6.08
C PRO A 83 -8.58 -8.73 -5.78
N THR A 84 -8.47 -9.58 -6.80
CA THR A 84 -7.71 -10.83 -6.76
C THR A 84 -6.31 -10.57 -7.27
N VAL A 85 -5.28 -10.88 -6.48
CA VAL A 85 -3.87 -10.71 -6.83
C VAL A 85 -3.23 -12.06 -7.08
N THR A 86 -2.63 -12.21 -8.26
CA THR A 86 -1.83 -13.36 -8.67
C THR A 86 -0.35 -12.99 -8.64
N PHE A 87 0.50 -13.89 -8.17
CA PHE A 87 1.94 -13.66 -8.07
C PHE A 87 2.69 -14.54 -9.06
N ASN A 88 3.68 -13.95 -9.74
CA ASN A 88 4.64 -14.65 -10.56
C ASN A 88 6.04 -14.38 -10.00
N ASP A 89 6.50 -15.27 -9.13
CA ASP A 89 7.80 -15.11 -8.46
C ASP A 89 8.98 -15.28 -9.44
N THR A 90 8.82 -16.02 -10.53
CA THR A 90 9.83 -16.14 -11.59
C THR A 90 10.08 -14.81 -12.29
N ASN A 91 9.02 -14.07 -12.59
CA ASN A 91 9.09 -12.77 -13.24
C ASN A 91 9.15 -11.61 -12.23
N ALA A 92 9.14 -11.91 -10.92
CA ALA A 92 9.08 -10.92 -9.86
C ALA A 92 7.91 -9.93 -10.01
N THR A 93 6.73 -10.41 -10.40
CA THR A 93 5.53 -9.57 -10.58
C THR A 93 4.34 -10.02 -9.75
N ALA A 94 3.42 -9.08 -9.50
CA ALA A 94 2.07 -9.34 -9.02
C ALA A 94 1.07 -8.68 -9.96
N THR A 95 -0.04 -9.35 -10.28
CA THR A 95 -1.09 -8.81 -11.14
C THR A 95 -2.42 -8.86 -10.42
N ALA A 96 -3.07 -7.72 -10.24
CA ALA A 96 -4.45 -7.67 -9.76
C ALA A 96 -5.41 -7.83 -10.94
N ASP A 97 -6.54 -8.51 -10.77
CA ASP A 97 -7.57 -8.67 -11.80
C ASP A 97 -8.16 -7.31 -12.25
N ALA A 98 -8.61 -6.50 -11.29
CA ALA A 98 -9.06 -5.15 -11.50
C ALA A 98 -9.01 -4.35 -10.19
N VAL A 99 -8.79 -3.04 -10.31
CA VAL A 99 -8.93 -2.07 -9.23
C VAL A 99 -10.01 -1.08 -9.64
N ASP A 100 -11.13 -1.07 -8.92
CA ASP A 100 -12.29 -0.22 -9.19
C ASP A 100 -12.52 0.71 -8.01
N VAL A 101 -12.45 2.02 -8.25
CA VAL A 101 -12.52 3.04 -7.19
C VAL A 101 -13.57 4.10 -7.51
N SER A 102 -14.23 4.56 -6.46
CA SER A 102 -15.07 5.76 -6.48
C SER A 102 -14.31 6.89 -5.80
N VAL A 103 -14.25 8.05 -6.44
CA VAL A 103 -13.62 9.28 -5.93
C VAL A 103 -14.70 10.35 -5.86
N THR A 104 -14.89 10.97 -4.69
CA THR A 104 -15.90 12.01 -4.47
C THR A 104 -15.24 13.32 -4.08
N ILE A 105 -15.46 14.34 -4.91
CA ILE A 105 -15.02 15.73 -4.73
C ILE A 105 -16.16 16.65 -5.21
N GLY A 106 -17.23 16.79 -4.43
CA GLY A 106 -18.47 17.47 -4.82
C GLY A 106 -19.31 16.72 -5.86
N ILE A 107 -18.67 15.99 -6.77
CA ILE A 107 -19.24 14.98 -7.67
C ILE A 107 -18.55 13.64 -7.42
N THR A 108 -19.24 12.53 -7.71
CA THR A 108 -18.65 11.18 -7.60
C THR A 108 -18.28 10.65 -8.98
N CYS A 109 -17.02 10.29 -9.14
CA CYS A 109 -16.45 9.66 -10.33
C CYS A 109 -16.05 8.23 -10.00
N ARG A 110 -16.38 7.27 -10.87
CA ARG A 110 -15.93 5.88 -10.73
C ARG A 110 -14.95 5.55 -11.83
N TYR A 111 -13.79 5.01 -11.47
CA TYR A 111 -12.74 4.61 -12.40
C TYR A 111 -12.31 3.18 -12.16
N ARG A 112 -11.81 2.52 -13.20
CA ARG A 112 -11.29 1.16 -13.13
C ARG A 112 -9.99 1.01 -13.90
N VAL A 113 -9.04 0.30 -13.31
CA VAL A 113 -7.85 -0.25 -13.98
C VAL A 113 -8.02 -1.77 -14.03
N THR A 114 -7.75 -2.39 -15.17
CA THR A 114 -7.81 -3.85 -15.34
C THR A 114 -6.41 -4.41 -15.51
N ASN A 115 -6.14 -5.57 -14.89
CA ASN A 115 -4.86 -6.26 -14.97
C ASN A 115 -3.62 -5.38 -14.65
N PRO A 116 -3.64 -4.46 -13.66
CA PRO A 116 -2.42 -3.72 -13.31
C PRO A 116 -1.34 -4.68 -12.82
N VAL A 117 -0.16 -4.57 -13.44
CA VAL A 117 1.03 -5.37 -13.11
C VAL A 117 1.97 -4.54 -12.25
N PHE A 118 2.35 -5.09 -11.10
CA PHE A 118 3.28 -4.49 -10.15
C PHE A 118 4.58 -5.29 -10.14
N ASN A 119 5.72 -4.59 -10.05
CA ASN A 119 7.04 -5.20 -9.99
C ASN A 119 7.53 -5.26 -8.55
N ARG A 120 7.99 -6.45 -8.15
CA ARG A 120 8.56 -6.70 -6.83
C ARG A 120 9.84 -5.90 -6.62
N GLN A 121 10.03 -5.39 -5.42
CA GLN A 121 11.21 -4.61 -5.05
C GLN A 121 12.18 -5.49 -4.25
N GLY A 122 13.33 -5.81 -4.85
CA GLY A 122 14.32 -6.67 -4.23
C GLY A 122 13.76 -8.05 -3.88
N THR A 123 14.00 -8.52 -2.66
CA THR A 123 13.57 -9.85 -2.18
C THR A 123 12.34 -9.80 -1.27
N THR A 124 11.83 -8.60 -0.94
CA THR A 124 10.68 -8.42 -0.04
C THR A 124 9.36 -8.71 -0.76
N ARG A 125 8.22 -8.64 -0.05
CA ARG A 125 6.88 -8.70 -0.67
C ARG A 125 6.31 -7.29 -0.92
N ASP A 126 7.19 -6.36 -1.25
CA ASP A 126 6.84 -5.01 -1.68
C ASP A 126 6.78 -4.96 -3.20
N TYR A 127 5.73 -4.36 -3.74
CA TYR A 127 5.45 -4.29 -5.16
C TYR A 127 5.13 -2.85 -5.55
N VAL A 128 5.71 -2.39 -6.65
CA VAL A 128 5.52 -1.04 -7.19
C VAL A 128 5.04 -1.13 -8.63
N GLY A 129 4.02 -0.35 -8.94
CA GLY A 129 3.36 -0.29 -10.23
C GLY A 129 3.11 1.14 -10.68
N GLY A 130 2.65 1.27 -11.92
CA GLY A 130 2.35 2.54 -12.57
C GLY A 130 3.43 2.96 -13.59
N PRO A 131 3.12 3.97 -14.44
CA PRO A 131 1.83 4.64 -14.51
C PRO A 131 0.73 3.74 -15.10
N TYR A 132 -0.50 3.88 -14.63
CA TYR A 132 -1.68 3.19 -15.16
C TYR A 132 -2.73 4.17 -15.65
N THR A 133 -3.42 3.80 -16.72
CA THR A 133 -4.59 4.53 -17.20
C THR A 133 -5.85 3.93 -16.59
N ALA A 134 -6.51 4.65 -15.71
CA ALA A 134 -7.81 4.27 -15.17
C ALA A 134 -8.93 4.82 -16.06
N SER A 135 -9.83 3.95 -16.50
CA SER A 135 -10.94 4.31 -17.38
C SER A 135 -12.20 4.61 -16.56
N ARG A 136 -12.93 5.65 -16.95
CA ARG A 136 -14.19 6.04 -16.30
C ARG A 136 -15.25 4.95 -16.50
N VAL A 137 -15.79 4.46 -15.40
CA VAL A 137 -16.94 3.55 -15.35
C VAL A 137 -18.24 4.35 -15.24
N SER A 138 -18.27 5.40 -14.42
CA SER A 138 -19.44 6.27 -14.26
C SER A 138 -19.06 7.70 -13.79
N GLY A 139 -20.00 8.64 -13.95
CA GLY A 139 -19.83 10.05 -13.58
C GLY A 139 -19.70 10.95 -14.81
N PHE A 140 -20.83 11.47 -15.31
CA PHE A 140 -20.89 12.16 -16.60
C PHE A 140 -19.92 13.36 -16.73
N LEU A 141 -19.75 14.12 -15.65
CA LEU A 141 -18.89 15.30 -15.59
C LEU A 141 -17.39 14.97 -15.38
N CYS A 142 -17.05 13.70 -15.19
CA CYS A 142 -15.69 13.25 -14.93
C CYS A 142 -14.93 13.02 -16.24
N PRO A 143 -13.60 13.24 -16.29
CA PRO A 143 -12.78 12.83 -17.44
C PRO A 143 -13.00 11.37 -17.85
N SER A 144 -12.85 11.05 -19.13
CA SER A 144 -12.98 9.67 -19.63
C SER A 144 -11.90 8.73 -19.10
N THR A 145 -10.72 9.28 -18.80
CA THR A 145 -9.60 8.57 -18.18
C THR A 145 -8.88 9.46 -17.17
N THR A 146 -8.14 8.83 -16.27
CA THR A 146 -7.20 9.48 -15.36
C THR A 146 -5.95 8.63 -15.22
N THR A 147 -4.83 9.25 -14.88
CA THR A 147 -3.55 8.56 -14.69
C THR A 147 -3.31 8.32 -13.21
N ILE A 148 -2.97 7.08 -12.88
CA ILE A 148 -2.36 6.72 -11.61
C ILE A 148 -0.87 6.70 -11.85
N ASP A 149 -0.13 7.66 -11.29
CA ASP A 149 1.30 7.80 -11.54
C ASP A 149 2.08 6.66 -10.90
N ARG A 150 1.66 6.24 -9.71
CA ARG A 150 2.33 5.20 -8.94
C ARG A 150 1.35 4.49 -8.01
N ALA A 151 1.53 3.18 -7.87
CA ALA A 151 0.84 2.39 -6.85
C ALA A 151 1.84 1.47 -6.15
N VAL A 152 1.68 1.31 -4.85
CA VAL A 152 2.56 0.48 -4.00
C VAL A 152 1.70 -0.46 -3.18
N LEU A 153 2.11 -1.73 -3.11
CA LEU A 153 1.50 -2.76 -2.27
C LEU A 153 2.60 -3.47 -1.47
N SER A 154 2.44 -3.56 -0.17
CA SER A 154 3.38 -4.20 0.75
C SER A 154 2.66 -5.29 1.52
N PHE A 155 2.88 -6.55 1.16
CA PHE A 155 2.23 -7.69 1.81
C PHE A 155 3.03 -8.19 3.02
N ARG A 156 2.32 -8.60 4.08
CA ARG A 156 2.86 -9.00 5.38
C ARG A 156 2.21 -10.29 5.90
#